data_AF-A0A1I4E1H4-F1
#
_entry.id   AF-A0A1I4E1H4-F1
#
_cell.length_a   1.000
_cell.length_b   1.000
_cell.length_c   1.000
_cell.angle_alpha   90.00
_cell.angle_beta   90.00
_cell.angle_gamma   90.00
#
_symmetry.space_group_name_H-M   'P 1'
#
loop_
_entity.id
_entity.type
_entity.pdbx_description
1 polymer ?
#
loop_
_entity_poly.entity_id
_entity_poly.type
_entity_poly.pdbx_seq_one_letter_code
_entity_poly.pdbx_strand_id
1 'polypeptide(L)'
;MQQADRPSLAEVFVSIGDPRQAGKVEHDLVELLVVAVSAVLSGADTFVEIEAWATEKLDWLRNYLKLKHGIASHDTFGRLFGLIDPAQFEAAFRRWVGSVVPVLGAQVVAIDGKTSRRSGKVDATPLHLV
;
A
#
# COMPACT_ATOMS: atom_id res chain seq x y z
N MET A 1 23.09 5.55 -12.19
CA MET A 1 21.64 5.47 -12.45
C MET A 1 20.99 6.60 -11.69
N GLN A 2 20.38 7.56 -12.39
CA GLN A 2 19.68 8.67 -11.73
C GLN A 2 18.42 8.08 -11.09
N GLN A 3 18.33 8.19 -9.76
CA GLN A 3 17.12 7.84 -9.02
C GLN A 3 16.10 8.91 -9.40
N ALA A 4 15.11 8.56 -10.23
CA ALA A 4 14.01 9.46 -10.52
C ALA A 4 13.35 9.84 -9.19
N ASP A 5 13.06 11.12 -9.01
CA ASP A 5 12.46 11.71 -7.82
C ASP A 5 11.07 11.07 -7.58
N ARG A 6 11.06 9.99 -6.81
CA ARG A 6 9.88 9.18 -6.56
C ARG A 6 9.35 9.52 -5.17
N PRO A 7 8.08 9.94 -5.06
CA PRO A 7 7.51 10.16 -3.74
C PRO A 7 7.41 8.83 -2.99
N SER A 8 7.90 8.84 -1.77
CA SER A 8 7.66 7.83 -0.76
C SER A 8 6.17 7.75 -0.40
N LEU A 9 5.82 6.67 0.28
CA LEU A 9 4.47 6.43 0.77
C LEU A 9 4.04 7.54 1.76
N ALA A 10 4.97 7.99 2.61
CA ALA A 10 4.73 9.09 3.53
C ALA A 10 4.46 10.41 2.79
N GLU A 11 5.26 10.74 1.78
CA GLU A 11 5.11 11.99 1.01
C GLU A 11 3.76 12.09 0.30
N VAL A 12 3.25 10.99 -0.28
CA VAL A 12 1.92 11.03 -0.91
C VAL A 12 0.78 11.16 0.10
N PHE A 13 0.95 10.66 1.31
CA PHE A 13 -0.09 10.65 2.36
C PHE A 13 -0.19 11.95 3.15
N VAL A 14 0.82 12.82 3.09
CA VAL A 14 0.73 14.18 3.64
C VAL A 14 -0.43 14.97 3.02
N SER A 15 -0.89 14.64 1.81
CA SER A 15 -2.03 15.30 1.16
C SER A 15 -3.39 14.92 1.75
N ILE A 16 -3.45 13.90 2.62
CA ILE A 16 -4.72 13.41 3.18
C ILE A 16 -5.04 14.25 4.42
N GLY A 17 -6.22 14.87 4.43
CA GLY A 17 -6.70 15.58 5.62
C GLY A 17 -6.97 14.60 6.77
N ASP A 18 -6.52 14.93 7.98
CA ASP A 18 -6.81 14.12 9.16
C ASP A 18 -8.27 14.29 9.60
N PRO A 19 -9.13 13.27 9.47
CA PRO A 19 -10.54 13.38 9.85
C PRO A 19 -10.73 13.26 11.37
N ARG A 20 -9.68 12.90 12.13
CA ARG A 20 -9.76 12.63 13.56
C ARG A 20 -9.78 13.94 14.35
N GLN A 21 -10.39 13.90 15.53
CA GLN A 21 -10.46 15.08 16.40
C GLN A 21 -9.07 15.47 16.94
N ALA A 22 -8.61 16.67 16.59
CA ALA A 22 -7.39 17.25 17.11
C ALA A 22 -7.40 17.27 18.66
N GLY A 23 -6.30 16.85 19.29
CA GLY A 23 -6.15 16.74 20.75
C GLY A 23 -6.65 15.42 21.37
N LYS A 24 -7.27 14.53 20.59
CA LYS A 24 -7.62 13.16 21.01
C LYS A 24 -6.84 12.08 20.26
N VAL A 25 -5.73 12.47 19.63
CA VAL A 25 -4.88 11.59 18.83
C VAL A 25 -3.46 11.63 19.35
N GLU A 26 -2.86 10.46 19.51
CA GLU A 26 -1.45 10.31 19.90
C GLU A 26 -0.58 9.88 18.71
N HIS A 27 -1.15 9.11 17.78
CA HIS A 27 -0.44 8.57 16.62
C HIS A 27 -0.61 9.49 15.40
N ASP A 28 0.52 9.80 14.76
CA ASP A 28 0.57 10.57 13.52
C ASP A 28 -0.20 9.86 12.39
N LEU A 29 -0.95 10.62 11.60
CA LEU A 29 -1.78 10.07 10.53
C LEU A 29 -0.94 9.36 9.47
N VAL A 30 0.13 10.01 9.01
CA VAL A 30 0.97 9.51 7.93
C VAL A 30 1.66 8.23 8.38
N GLU A 31 2.16 8.20 9.61
CA GLU A 31 2.76 6.99 10.18
C GLU A 31 1.77 5.82 10.24
N LEU A 32 0.52 6.06 10.69
CA LEU A 32 -0.51 5.01 10.70
C LEU A 32 -0.79 4.46 9.31
N LEU A 33 -0.94 5.34 8.31
CA LEU A 33 -1.24 4.91 6.95
C LEU A 33 -0.06 4.15 6.32
N VAL A 34 1.18 4.58 6.58
CA VAL A 34 2.38 3.87 6.12
C VAL A 34 2.46 2.49 6.74
N VAL A 35 2.21 2.36 8.05
CA VAL A 35 2.21 1.07 8.76
C VAL A 35 1.13 0.15 8.20
N ALA A 36 -0.11 0.65 8.07
CA ALA A 36 -1.23 -0.15 7.57
C ALA A 36 -0.98 -0.67 6.15
N VAL A 37 -0.53 0.19 5.23
CA VAL A 37 -0.22 -0.24 3.85
C VAL A 37 0.95 -1.23 3.82
N SER A 38 2.00 -1.00 4.61
CA SER A 38 3.15 -1.92 4.66
C SER A 38 2.75 -3.31 5.18
N ALA A 39 1.86 -3.34 6.19
CA ALA A 39 1.32 -4.57 6.74
C ALA A 39 0.46 -5.32 5.72
N VAL A 40 -0.48 -4.64 5.04
CA VAL A 40 -1.32 -5.24 4.00
C VAL A 40 -0.50 -5.78 2.84
N LEU A 41 0.51 -5.04 2.39
CA LEU A 41 1.45 -5.52 1.35
C LEU A 41 2.27 -6.74 1.80
N SER A 42 2.38 -6.96 3.12
CA SER A 42 3.04 -8.12 3.72
C SER A 42 2.07 -9.27 4.02
N GLY A 43 0.79 -9.15 3.64
CA GLY A 43 -0.24 -10.18 3.81
C GLY A 43 -1.01 -10.11 5.13
N ALA A 44 -1.00 -8.99 5.85
CA ALA A 44 -1.88 -8.76 6.99
C ALA A 44 -3.21 -8.17 6.52
N ASP A 45 -4.27 -8.97 6.51
CA ASP A 45 -5.56 -8.63 5.89
C ASP A 45 -6.58 -8.04 6.87
N THR A 46 -6.32 -8.14 8.18
CA THR A 46 -7.18 -7.61 9.24
C THR A 46 -6.47 -6.57 10.12
N PHE A 47 -7.20 -5.69 10.79
CA PHE A 47 -6.59 -4.71 11.71
C PHE A 47 -5.85 -5.35 12.88
N VAL A 48 -6.30 -6.54 13.33
CA VAL A 48 -5.61 -7.33 14.36
C VAL A 48 -4.27 -7.83 13.84
N GLU A 49 -4.22 -8.33 12.60
CA GLU A 49 -2.98 -8.75 11.95
C GLU A 49 -2.05 -7.56 11.66
N ILE A 50 -2.60 -6.39 11.31
CA ILE A 50 -1.82 -5.16 11.12
C ILE A 50 -1.12 -4.76 12.42
N GLU A 51 -1.85 -4.74 13.55
CA GLU A 51 -1.26 -4.47 14.86
C GLU A 51 -0.19 -5.50 15.22
N ALA A 52 -0.47 -6.79 15.03
CA ALA A 52 0.46 -7.87 15.34
C ALA A 52 1.75 -7.77 14.51
N TRP A 53 1.62 -7.61 13.19
CA TRP A 53 2.74 -7.44 12.26
C TRP A 53 3.56 -6.20 12.61
N ALA A 54 2.89 -5.07 12.83
CA ALA A 54 3.59 -3.81 13.10
C ALA A 54 4.31 -3.86 14.44
N THR A 55 3.75 -4.55 15.43
CA THR A 55 4.39 -4.79 16.73
C THR A 55 5.65 -5.64 16.57
N GLU A 56 5.58 -6.73 15.80
CA GLU A 56 6.74 -7.58 15.49
C GLU A 56 7.84 -6.80 14.73
N LYS A 57 7.44 -5.89 13.83
CA LYS A 57 8.36 -5.10 12.99
C LYS A 57 8.69 -3.72 13.55
N LEU A 58 8.32 -3.40 14.79
CA LEU A 58 8.45 -2.06 15.36
C LEU A 58 9.88 -1.50 15.26
N ASP A 59 10.88 -2.29 15.64
CA ASP A 59 12.28 -1.84 15.58
C ASP A 59 12.75 -1.61 14.14
N TRP A 60 12.25 -2.41 13.19
CA TRP A 60 12.53 -2.20 11.78
C TRP A 60 11.84 -0.94 11.24
N LEU A 61 10.56 -0.73 11.58
CA LEU A 61 9.77 0.44 11.18
C LEU A 61 10.37 1.75 11.70
N ARG A 62 10.98 1.74 12.89
CA ARG A 62 11.65 2.90 13.50
C ARG A 62 12.88 3.40 12.74
N ASN A 63 13.39 2.64 11.78
CA ASN A 63 14.43 3.13 10.87
C ASN A 63 13.89 4.11 9.82
N TYR A 64 12.55 4.14 9.62
CA TYR A 64 11.89 4.94 8.59
C TYR A 64 10.87 5.93 9.18
N LEU A 65 10.29 5.60 10.33
CA LEU A 65 9.24 6.35 11.01
C LEU A 65 9.68 6.69 12.44
N LYS A 66 9.10 7.73 13.03
CA LYS A 66 9.36 8.11 14.43
C LYS A 66 8.62 7.20 15.40
N LEU A 67 7.34 6.91 15.12
CA LEU A 67 6.45 6.09 15.96
C LEU A 67 6.57 6.41 17.45
N LYS A 68 6.41 7.70 17.78
CA LYS A 68 6.68 8.24 19.12
C LYS A 68 5.94 7.50 20.24
N HIS A 69 4.71 7.07 19.96
CA HIS A 69 3.84 6.36 20.91
C HIS A 69 3.71 4.87 20.58
N GLY A 70 4.64 4.31 19.79
CA GLY A 70 4.60 2.91 19.37
C GLY A 70 3.51 2.63 18.31
N ILE A 71 3.12 1.36 18.22
CA ILE A 71 2.09 0.87 17.31
C ILE A 71 0.72 1.12 17.91
N ALA A 72 -0.19 1.64 17.10
CA ALA A 72 -1.57 1.83 17.51
C ALA A 72 -2.32 0.50 17.55
N SER A 73 -3.33 0.40 18.41
CA SER A 73 -4.20 -0.78 18.46
C SER A 73 -5.02 -0.98 17.19
N HIS A 74 -5.47 -2.21 16.94
CA HIS A 74 -6.41 -2.55 15.88
C HIS A 74 -7.68 -1.68 15.91
N ASP A 75 -8.20 -1.33 17.10
CA ASP A 75 -9.32 -0.39 17.25
C ASP A 75 -9.00 1.02 16.74
N THR A 76 -7.76 1.46 16.89
CA THR A 76 -7.32 2.78 16.40
C THR A 76 -7.21 2.78 14.88
N PHE A 77 -6.68 1.71 14.29
CA PHE A 77 -6.71 1.52 12.84
C PHE A 77 -8.16 1.46 12.33
N GLY A 78 -9.02 0.64 12.94
CA GLY A 78 -10.42 0.51 12.55
C GLY A 78 -11.17 1.84 12.59
N ARG A 79 -11.00 2.62 13.66
CA ARG A 79 -11.60 3.97 13.76
C ARG A 79 -11.06 4.92 12.69
N LEU A 80 -9.75 4.93 12.45
CA LEU A 80 -9.16 5.79 11.41
C LEU A 80 -9.73 5.45 10.03
N PHE A 81 -9.71 4.17 9.64
CA PHE A 81 -10.19 3.73 8.33
C PHE A 81 -11.72 3.85 8.18
N GLY A 82 -12.46 3.86 9.29
CA GLY A 82 -13.89 4.21 9.28
C GLY A 82 -14.20 5.71 9.11
N LEU A 83 -13.21 6.58 9.29
CA LEU A 83 -13.36 8.05 9.21
C LEU A 83 -12.68 8.67 7.99
N ILE A 84 -11.63 8.05 7.47
CA ILE A 84 -10.84 8.58 6.36
C ILE A 84 -11.68 8.72 5.09
N ASP A 85 -11.46 9.80 4.34
CA ASP A 85 -12.05 9.97 3.02
C ASP A 85 -11.42 8.93 2.05
N PRO A 86 -12.21 7.95 1.58
CA PRO A 86 -11.68 6.88 0.73
C PRO A 86 -11.16 7.42 -0.60
N ALA A 87 -11.73 8.50 -1.15
CA ALA A 87 -11.30 9.07 -2.42
C ALA A 87 -9.93 9.76 -2.28
N GLN A 88 -9.69 10.46 -1.17
CA GLN A 88 -8.37 11.06 -0.90
C GLN A 88 -7.30 9.98 -0.70
N PHE A 89 -7.62 8.94 0.07
CA PHE A 89 -6.71 7.82 0.30
C PHE A 89 -6.38 7.09 -1.01
N GLU A 90 -7.40 6.74 -1.81
CA GLU A 90 -7.22 6.08 -3.10
C GLU A 90 -6.37 6.94 -4.04
N ALA A 91 -6.66 8.23 -4.16
CA ALA A 91 -5.90 9.13 -5.03
C ALA A 91 -4.42 9.20 -4.62
N ALA A 92 -4.12 9.29 -3.32
CA ALA A 92 -2.76 9.30 -2.82
C ALA A 92 -2.04 7.97 -3.06
N PHE A 93 -2.70 6.86 -2.75
CA PHE A 93 -2.15 5.53 -2.97
C PHE A 93 -1.89 5.25 -4.45
N ARG A 94 -2.83 5.60 -5.35
CA ARG A 94 -2.65 5.46 -6.80
C ARG A 94 -1.49 6.27 -7.34
N ARG A 95 -1.27 7.50 -6.84
CA ARG A 95 -0.09 8.31 -7.23
C ARG A 95 1.21 7.60 -6.87
N TRP A 96 1.28 7.02 -5.67
CA TRP A 96 2.44 6.23 -5.27
C TRP A 96 2.59 4.98 -6.15
N VAL A 97 1.55 4.15 -6.31
CA VAL A 97 1.56 2.95 -7.17
C VAL A 97 2.03 3.27 -8.59
N GLY A 98 1.49 4.35 -9.19
CA GLY A 98 1.87 4.80 -10.53
C GLY A 98 3.35 5.17 -10.68
N SER A 99 4.01 5.59 -9.59
CA SER A 99 5.46 5.83 -9.58
C SER A 99 6.29 4.54 -9.39
N VAL A 100 5.68 3.48 -8.84
CA VAL A 100 6.34 2.19 -8.55
C VAL A 100 6.32 1.28 -9.78
N VAL A 101 5.13 1.07 -10.35
CA VAL A 101 4.85 0.01 -11.32
C VAL A 101 5.74 0.08 -12.58
N PRO A 102 5.97 1.24 -13.22
CA PRO A 102 6.84 1.32 -14.40
C PRO A 102 8.28 0.86 -14.11
N VAL A 103 8.78 1.09 -12.89
CA VAL A 103 10.15 0.77 -12.49
C VAL A 103 10.32 -0.72 -12.21
N LEU A 104 9.26 -1.40 -11.77
CA LEU A 104 9.29 -2.85 -11.57
C LEU A 104 9.41 -3.62 -12.89
N GLY A 105 9.35 -2.94 -14.04
CA GLY A 105 9.38 -3.58 -15.35
C GLY A 105 8.27 -4.61 -15.48
N ALA A 106 7.14 -4.40 -14.78
CA ALA A 106 6.05 -5.35 -14.68
C ALA A 106 5.47 -5.59 -16.07
N GLN A 107 5.98 -6.63 -16.72
CA GLN A 107 5.36 -7.21 -17.90
C GLN A 107 4.14 -7.99 -17.42
N VAL A 108 3.00 -7.79 -18.09
CA VAL A 108 1.82 -8.62 -17.86
C VAL A 108 2.18 -10.04 -18.27
N VAL A 109 2.50 -10.88 -17.29
CA VAL A 109 2.69 -12.32 -17.49
C VAL A 109 1.36 -12.99 -17.22
N ALA A 110 0.74 -13.54 -18.25
CA ALA A 110 -0.42 -14.41 -18.08
C ALA A 110 0.01 -15.65 -17.29
N ILE A 111 -0.33 -15.72 -16.00
CA ILE A 111 -0.02 -16.87 -15.13
C ILE A 111 -0.88 -18.07 -15.51
N ASP A 112 -2.09 -17.82 -16.01
CA ASP A 112 -2.92 -18.87 -16.59
C ASP A 112 -2.56 -19.04 -18.07
N GLY A 113 -1.71 -20.03 -18.37
CA GLY A 113 -1.26 -20.35 -19.72
C GLY A 113 -2.35 -20.92 -20.65
N LYS A 114 -3.64 -20.64 -20.40
CA LYS A 114 -4.75 -21.17 -21.18
C LYS A 114 -4.75 -20.53 -22.56
N THR A 115 -4.24 -21.31 -23.51
CA THR A 115 -4.25 -20.97 -24.92
C THR A 115 -5.58 -21.44 -25.52
N SER A 116 -6.33 -20.52 -26.13
CA SER A 116 -7.56 -20.88 -26.84
C SER A 116 -7.26 -21.86 -27.97
N ARG A 117 -7.86 -23.06 -27.93
CA ARG A 117 -7.62 -24.13 -28.91
C ARG A 117 -8.00 -23.65 -30.32
N ARG A 118 -7.08 -23.80 -31.28
CA ARG A 118 -7.22 -23.37 -32.70
C ARG A 118 -7.04 -21.86 -32.98
N SER A 119 -6.48 -21.08 -32.05
CA SER A 119 -6.15 -19.66 -32.30
C SER A 119 -4.81 -19.43 -32.99
N GLY A 120 -3.92 -20.42 -33.02
CA GLY A 120 -2.64 -20.31 -33.73
C GLY A 120 -2.82 -20.29 -35.26
N LYS A 121 -2.20 -19.31 -35.91
CA LYS A 121 -2.03 -19.25 -37.38
C LYS A 121 -0.54 -19.36 -37.71
N VAL A 122 -0.21 -19.74 -38.95
CA VAL A 122 1.16 -19.64 -39.46
C VAL A 122 1.59 -18.17 -39.32
N ASP A 123 2.71 -17.94 -38.61
CA ASP A 123 3.28 -16.63 -38.27
C ASP A 123 2.49 -15.75 -37.27
N ALA A 124 1.58 -16.32 -36.48
CA ALA A 124 0.93 -15.57 -35.40
C ALA A 124 0.93 -16.32 -34.05
N THR A 125 1.18 -15.57 -32.98
CA THR A 125 1.11 -16.08 -31.61
C THR A 125 -0.34 -16.47 -31.26
N PRO A 126 -0.57 -17.65 -30.69
CA PRO A 126 -1.91 -18.06 -30.24
C PRO A 126 -2.53 -17.06 -29.24
N LEU A 127 -3.86 -17.02 -29.19
CA LEU A 127 -4.59 -16.19 -28.24
C LEU A 127 -4.51 -16.81 -26.84
N HIS A 128 -3.83 -16.12 -25.94
CA HIS A 128 -3.80 -16.42 -24.51
C HIS A 128 -4.97 -15.72 -23.82
N LEU A 129 -5.75 -16.48 -23.05
CA LEU A 129 -6.86 -15.98 -22.24
C LEU A 129 -6.34 -15.76 -20.81
N VAL A 130 -6.79 -14.66 -20.18
CA VAL A 130 -6.56 -14.33 -18.77
C VAL A 130 -7.85 -14.54 -17.99
#